data_AF-A0A6M3MEG6-F1
#
_entry.id   AF-A0A6M3MEG6-F1
#
_cell.length_a   1.000
_cell.length_b   1.000
_cell.length_c   1.000
_cell.angle_alpha   90.00
_cell.angle_beta   90.00
_cell.angle_gamma   90.00
#
_symmetry.space_group_name_H-M   'P 1'
#
loop_
_entity.id
_entity.type
_entity.pdbx_description
1 polymer ?
#
loop_
_entity_poly.entity_id
_entity_poly.type
_entity_poly.pdbx_seq_one_letter_code
_entity_poly.pdbx_strand_id
1 'polypeptide(L)'
;MKKTEWLEEIKNNVMDCDKCPRLRSITPFPMSHICYGKLSGIKLFFIGRNPGIENDCRNISKEKFFEEYHYLWWECNIGKYLRKNFEDYFVKEKMFFTNVNKCSSPENSQLTEEEKANCLPFLRTQLEIVRPKVIVTFGSEARITIKSLNLGKVDIINLFHPAYFSYNRDPKLIEKQQKKIMELKDKYEEKQNYNWYTKEIIK
;
A
#
# COMPACT_ATOMS: atom_id res chain seq x y z
N MET A 1 3.30 21.87 -10.19
CA MET A 1 3.33 21.31 -8.83
C MET A 1 4.41 20.25 -8.72
N LYS A 2 5.14 20.22 -7.60
CA LYS A 2 6.03 19.11 -7.24
C LYS A 2 5.19 17.88 -6.91
N LYS A 3 5.72 16.69 -7.13
CA LYS A 3 5.10 15.40 -6.77
C LYS A 3 4.60 15.35 -5.32
N THR A 4 5.29 16.06 -4.43
CA THR A 4 4.95 16.24 -3.02
C THR A 4 3.63 16.99 -2.81
N GLU A 5 3.37 18.02 -3.60
CA GLU A 5 2.17 18.84 -3.49
C GLU A 5 0.93 18.06 -3.93
N TRP A 6 1.01 17.30 -5.03
CA TRP A 6 -0.08 16.43 -5.48
C TRP A 6 -0.43 15.32 -4.49
N LEU A 7 0.57 14.75 -3.82
CA LEU A 7 0.32 13.72 -2.82
C LEU A 7 -0.31 14.30 -1.56
N GLU A 8 0.06 15.52 -1.16
CA GLU A 8 -0.60 16.23 -0.05
C GLU A 8 -2.04 16.62 -0.41
N GLU A 9 -2.29 17.04 -1.65
CA GLU A 9 -3.66 17.31 -2.13
C GLU A 9 -4.53 16.04 -2.07
N ILE A 10 -4.03 14.92 -2.59
CA ILE A 10 -4.75 13.64 -2.52
C ILE A 10 -4.91 13.15 -1.08
N LYS A 11 -3.93 13.40 -0.21
CA LYS A 11 -4.05 13.12 1.23
C LYS A 11 -5.25 13.87 1.81
N ASN A 12 -5.34 15.19 1.55
CA ASN A 12 -6.43 16.03 2.03
C ASN A 12 -7.79 15.56 1.48
N ASN A 13 -7.88 15.32 0.17
CA ASN A 13 -9.10 14.82 -0.47
C ASN A 13 -9.56 13.48 0.10
N VAL A 14 -8.62 12.59 0.45
CA VAL A 14 -8.98 11.35 1.15
C VAL A 14 -9.48 11.68 2.54
N MET A 15 -8.78 12.51 3.33
CA MET A 15 -9.15 12.84 4.72
C MET A 15 -10.58 13.38 4.85
N ASP A 16 -11.05 14.09 3.83
CA ASP A 16 -12.38 14.70 3.81
C ASP A 16 -13.45 13.77 3.20
N CYS A 17 -13.08 12.57 2.75
CA CYS A 17 -14.00 11.63 2.09
C CYS A 17 -14.95 10.92 3.07
N ASP A 18 -16.26 11.06 2.86
CA ASP A 18 -17.34 10.47 3.67
C ASP A 18 -18.23 9.47 2.90
N LYS A 19 -17.84 9.10 1.68
CA LYS A 19 -18.64 8.30 0.73
C LYS A 19 -19.11 6.91 1.21
N CYS A 20 -18.55 6.38 2.30
CA CYS A 20 -18.85 5.03 2.78
C CYS A 20 -19.34 5.06 4.25
N PRO A 21 -20.64 5.26 4.52
CA PRO A 21 -21.17 5.38 5.87
C PRO A 21 -20.84 4.19 6.78
N ARG A 22 -20.91 2.95 6.24
CA ARG A 22 -20.57 1.72 6.99
C ARG A 22 -19.12 1.69 7.45
N LEU A 23 -18.18 2.19 6.66
CA LEU A 23 -16.78 2.22 7.04
C LEU A 23 -16.48 3.39 7.98
N ARG A 24 -17.15 4.54 7.76
CA ARG A 24 -17.00 5.74 8.59
C ARG A 24 -17.55 5.57 10.01
N SER A 25 -18.45 4.60 10.22
CA SER A 25 -18.91 4.24 11.56
C SER A 25 -17.87 3.50 12.41
N ILE A 26 -16.77 3.03 11.81
CA ILE A 26 -15.66 2.36 12.50
C ILE A 26 -14.40 3.23 12.47
N THR A 27 -14.11 3.80 11.31
CA THR A 27 -12.96 4.67 11.09
C THR A 27 -13.46 6.09 10.86
N PRO A 28 -13.46 6.96 11.89
CA PRO A 28 -13.94 8.32 11.72
C PRO A 28 -13.05 9.15 10.80
N PHE A 29 -11.84 8.70 10.46
CA PHE A 29 -10.94 9.37 9.52
C PHE A 29 -10.29 8.37 8.56
N PRO A 30 -10.46 8.50 7.24
CA PRO A 30 -9.80 7.62 6.27
C PRO A 30 -8.27 7.81 6.29
N MET A 31 -7.56 6.71 6.06
CA MET A 31 -6.11 6.64 5.96
C MET A 31 -5.69 6.69 4.48
N SER A 32 -5.20 7.85 4.05
CA SER A 32 -4.83 8.11 2.66
C SER A 32 -3.65 7.26 2.15
N HIS A 33 -2.65 7.03 2.99
CA HIS A 33 -1.42 6.28 2.74
C HIS A 33 -0.58 6.36 4.00
N ILE A 34 0.52 5.61 4.10
CA ILE A 34 1.64 6.13 4.87
C ILE A 34 2.78 6.48 3.94
N CYS A 35 3.03 7.78 3.80
CA CYS A 35 4.23 8.29 3.15
C CYS A 35 5.34 8.34 4.18
N TYR A 36 6.21 7.34 4.19
CA TYR A 36 7.55 7.49 4.78
C TYR A 36 8.57 7.49 3.65
N GLY A 37 9.17 8.65 3.40
CA GLY A 37 10.25 8.80 2.43
C GLY A 37 10.15 10.08 1.62
N LYS A 38 11.30 10.57 1.14
CA LYS A 38 11.32 11.60 0.10
C LYS A 38 10.56 11.05 -1.11
N LEU A 39 9.47 11.70 -1.51
CA LEU A 39 8.62 11.29 -2.63
C LEU A 39 9.37 11.21 -3.99
N SER A 40 10.59 11.76 -4.02
CA SER A 40 11.56 11.55 -5.08
C SER A 40 12.14 10.13 -5.06
N GLY A 41 11.88 9.39 -6.13
CA GLY A 41 12.56 8.12 -6.38
C GLY A 41 11.97 6.92 -5.65
N ILE A 42 10.69 6.95 -5.27
CA ILE A 42 9.94 5.74 -4.89
C ILE A 42 10.04 4.72 -6.04
N LYS A 43 10.34 3.47 -5.68
CA LYS A 43 10.49 2.36 -6.63
C LYS A 43 9.47 1.25 -6.36
N LEU A 44 9.15 1.02 -5.09
CA LEU A 44 8.23 -0.02 -4.63
C LEU A 44 6.93 0.60 -4.13
N PHE A 45 5.80 0.06 -4.56
CA PHE A 45 4.47 0.51 -4.16
C PHE A 45 3.68 -0.66 -3.56
N PHE A 46 3.56 -0.67 -2.25
CA PHE A 46 2.91 -1.72 -1.46
C PHE A 46 1.42 -1.40 -1.27
N ILE A 47 0.58 -2.40 -1.50
CA ILE A 47 -0.88 -2.25 -1.52
C ILE A 47 -1.53 -3.39 -0.73
N GLY A 48 -2.11 -3.05 0.42
CA GLY A 48 -3.01 -3.94 1.16
C GLY A 48 -4.49 -3.74 0.78
N ARG A 49 -5.39 -4.45 1.47
CA ARG A 49 -6.84 -4.34 1.25
C ARG A 49 -7.41 -3.05 1.86
N ASN A 50 -7.27 -2.91 3.17
CA ASN A 50 -7.73 -1.78 3.97
C ASN A 50 -6.83 -1.69 5.22
N PRO A 51 -6.84 -0.55 5.94
CA PRO A 51 -6.11 -0.47 7.20
C PRO A 51 -6.64 -1.46 8.22
N GLY A 52 -5.75 -2.07 8.99
CA GLY A 52 -6.11 -2.80 10.20
C GLY A 52 -6.29 -1.81 11.35
N ILE A 53 -7.34 -1.97 12.13
CA ILE A 53 -7.56 -1.24 13.37
C ILE A 53 -7.62 -2.26 14.49
N GLU A 54 -6.73 -2.12 15.48
CA GLU A 54 -6.62 -3.03 16.61
C GLU A 54 -7.49 -2.58 17.80
N ASN A 55 -7.82 -1.28 17.90
CA ASN A 55 -8.64 -0.71 18.97
C ASN A 55 -9.85 0.06 18.43
N ASP A 56 -10.92 0.21 19.21
CA ASP A 56 -12.07 1.02 18.80
C ASP A 56 -11.67 2.49 18.55
N CYS A 57 -11.87 2.95 17.32
CA CYS A 57 -11.50 4.30 16.88
C CYS A 57 -12.68 5.27 16.85
N ARG A 58 -13.91 4.88 17.23
CA ARG A 58 -15.11 5.70 17.03
C ARG A 58 -15.11 7.04 17.76
N ASN A 59 -14.41 7.12 18.89
CA ASN A 59 -14.42 8.28 19.80
C ASN A 59 -13.04 8.91 20.01
N ILE A 60 -12.10 8.70 19.09
CA ILE A 60 -10.76 9.31 19.19
C ILE A 60 -10.67 10.57 18.32
N SER A 61 -9.86 11.55 18.77
CA SER A 61 -9.64 12.76 17.98
C SER A 61 -8.89 12.44 16.70
N LYS A 62 -8.97 13.37 15.73
CA LYS A 62 -8.25 13.27 14.46
C LYS A 62 -6.76 13.11 14.70
N GLU A 63 -6.19 13.94 15.57
CA GLU A 63 -4.77 13.96 15.93
C GLU A 63 -4.33 12.60 16.50
N LYS A 64 -5.08 12.07 17.47
CA LYS A 64 -4.80 10.76 18.09
C LYS A 64 -4.90 9.63 17.07
N PHE A 65 -5.90 9.66 16.18
CA PHE A 65 -6.01 8.68 15.10
C PHE A 65 -4.78 8.70 14.19
N PHE A 66 -4.25 9.89 13.85
CA PHE A 66 -3.06 10.01 13.02
C PHE A 66 -1.79 9.49 13.72
N GLU A 67 -1.60 9.81 15.00
CA GLU A 67 -0.46 9.32 15.77
C GLU A 67 -0.45 7.79 15.85
N GLU A 68 -1.59 7.18 16.19
CA GLU A 68 -1.67 5.73 16.41
C GLU A 68 -1.60 4.92 15.11
N TYR A 69 -2.30 5.36 14.04
CA TYR A 69 -2.51 4.52 12.85
C TYR A 69 -1.75 5.02 11.62
N HIS A 70 -1.52 6.32 11.49
CA HIS A 70 -0.87 6.89 10.31
C HIS A 70 0.65 6.99 10.47
N TYR A 71 1.14 7.57 11.57
CA TYR A 71 2.59 7.77 11.73
C TYR A 71 3.32 6.49 12.18
N LEU A 72 2.66 5.64 12.98
CA LEU A 72 3.26 4.43 13.57
C LEU A 72 3.10 3.15 12.73
N TRP A 73 2.73 3.24 11.46
CA TRP A 73 2.60 2.05 10.60
C TRP A 73 3.86 1.20 10.48
N TRP A 74 5.06 1.80 10.60
CA TRP A 74 6.30 1.03 10.58
C TRP A 74 6.41 0.19 11.85
N GLU A 75 5.84 0.66 12.96
CA GLU A 75 5.83 -0.03 14.25
C GLU A 75 4.68 -1.02 14.42
N CYS A 76 3.62 -0.93 13.61
CA CYS A 76 2.53 -1.89 13.65
C CYS A 76 2.94 -3.27 13.09
N ASN A 77 2.05 -4.25 13.17
CA ASN A 77 2.34 -5.64 12.81
C ASN A 77 2.84 -5.84 11.37
N ILE A 78 2.29 -5.10 10.39
CA ILE A 78 2.79 -5.16 9.01
C ILE A 78 4.19 -4.57 8.90
N GLY A 79 4.45 -3.45 9.58
CA GLY A 79 5.76 -2.80 9.59
C GLY A 79 6.83 -3.69 10.23
N LYS A 80 6.55 -4.32 11.38
CA LYS A 80 7.42 -5.34 12.00
C LYS A 80 7.75 -6.50 11.05
N TYR A 81 6.76 -6.98 10.29
CA TYR A 81 7.00 -8.00 9.28
C TYR A 81 7.92 -7.50 8.16
N LEU A 82 7.66 -6.30 7.63
CA LEU A 82 8.51 -5.70 6.61
C LEU A 82 9.94 -5.55 7.13
N ARG A 83 10.13 -4.99 8.32
CA ARG A 83 11.45 -4.88 8.95
C ARG A 83 12.23 -6.19 8.90
N LYS A 84 11.62 -7.24 9.47
CA LYS A 84 12.21 -8.57 9.57
C LYS A 84 12.57 -9.21 8.22
N ASN A 85 11.81 -8.94 7.15
CA ASN A 85 11.97 -9.67 5.89
C ASN A 85 12.47 -8.80 4.72
N PHE A 86 12.53 -7.47 4.89
CA PHE A 86 12.77 -6.50 3.81
C PHE A 86 13.94 -5.55 4.11
N GLU A 87 14.32 -5.32 5.37
CA GLU A 87 15.36 -4.33 5.71
C GLU A 87 16.73 -4.64 5.07
N ASP A 88 17.05 -5.93 4.90
CA ASP A 88 18.32 -6.35 4.28
C ASP A 88 18.38 -6.11 2.76
N TYR A 89 17.23 -5.92 2.11
CA TYR A 89 17.13 -5.90 0.64
C TYR A 89 16.61 -4.58 0.08
N PHE A 90 15.89 -3.81 0.88
CA PHE A 90 15.11 -2.69 0.39
C PHE A 90 15.24 -1.47 1.31
N VAL A 91 15.33 -0.29 0.69
CA VAL A 91 15.43 0.99 1.40
C VAL A 91 14.03 1.49 1.72
N LYS A 92 13.71 1.68 3.00
CA LYS A 92 12.39 2.15 3.48
C LYS A 92 11.92 3.40 2.75
N GLU A 93 12.80 4.37 2.53
CA GLU A 93 12.50 5.65 1.86
C GLU A 93 12.16 5.50 0.36
N LYS A 94 12.39 4.32 -0.22
CA LYS A 94 12.04 3.98 -1.61
C LYS A 94 10.71 3.23 -1.72
N MET A 95 10.05 3.00 -0.59
CA MET A 95 8.76 2.34 -0.48
C MET A 95 7.63 3.35 -0.32
N PHE A 96 6.49 3.04 -0.92
CA PHE A 96 5.24 3.75 -0.70
C PHE A 96 4.19 2.73 -0.28
N PHE A 97 3.48 2.97 0.82
CA PHE A 97 2.47 2.05 1.32
C PHE A 97 1.08 2.69 1.25
N THR A 98 0.12 1.93 0.74
CA THR A 98 -1.29 2.30 0.79
C THR A 98 -2.18 1.05 0.80
N ASN A 99 -3.48 1.25 0.73
CA ASN A 99 -4.48 0.20 0.63
C ASN A 99 -5.45 0.49 -0.51
N VAL A 100 -6.18 -0.54 -0.96
CA VAL A 100 -7.30 -0.35 -1.90
C VAL A 100 -8.34 0.59 -1.29
N ASN A 101 -8.82 0.25 -0.09
CA ASN A 101 -9.72 1.09 0.70
C ASN A 101 -8.94 1.88 1.74
N LYS A 102 -9.38 3.12 1.98
CA LYS A 102 -8.73 4.03 2.93
C LYS A 102 -9.32 3.96 4.33
N CYS A 103 -10.53 3.42 4.48
CA CYS A 103 -11.15 3.15 5.78
C CYS A 103 -11.06 1.67 6.12
N SER A 104 -11.11 1.33 7.41
CA SER A 104 -11.20 -0.04 7.86
C SER A 104 -12.64 -0.55 7.79
N SER A 105 -12.77 -1.83 7.48
CA SER A 105 -14.03 -2.57 7.60
C SER A 105 -14.26 -3.03 9.04
N PRO A 106 -15.52 -3.03 9.55
CA PRO A 106 -15.85 -3.64 10.84
C PRO A 106 -15.35 -5.08 10.90
N GLU A 107 -14.65 -5.44 11.99
CA GLU A 107 -14.14 -6.80 12.24
C GLU A 107 -13.36 -7.42 11.06
N ASN A 108 -12.68 -6.60 10.26
CA ASN A 108 -12.00 -7.04 9.03
C ASN A 108 -12.92 -7.78 8.03
N SER A 109 -14.23 -7.51 8.08
CA SER A 109 -15.22 -7.99 7.10
C SER A 109 -14.85 -7.63 5.67
N GLN A 110 -15.44 -8.33 4.70
CA GLN A 110 -15.23 -7.99 3.29
C GLN A 110 -15.79 -6.59 2.97
N LEU A 111 -15.12 -5.93 2.03
CA LEU A 111 -15.56 -4.66 1.47
C LEU A 111 -16.56 -4.93 0.34
N THR A 112 -17.58 -4.09 0.25
CA THR A 112 -18.51 -4.15 -0.88
C THR A 112 -17.84 -3.66 -2.17
N GLU A 113 -18.39 -4.00 -3.33
CA GLU A 113 -17.89 -3.44 -4.61
C GLU A 113 -17.99 -1.91 -4.65
N GLU A 114 -19.06 -1.35 -4.08
CA GLU A 114 -19.25 0.10 -3.96
C GLU A 114 -18.19 0.75 -3.08
N GLU A 115 -17.90 0.16 -1.91
CA GLU A 115 -16.86 0.65 -1.00
C GLU A 115 -15.49 0.66 -1.69
N LYS A 116 -15.18 -0.38 -2.45
CA LYS A 116 -13.95 -0.44 -3.26
C LYS A 116 -13.97 0.65 -4.32
N ALA A 117 -15.03 0.74 -5.11
CA ALA A 117 -15.18 1.70 -6.20
C ALA A 117 -15.01 3.16 -5.72
N ASN A 118 -15.53 3.50 -4.54
CA ASN A 118 -15.40 4.82 -3.94
C ASN A 118 -13.94 5.24 -3.66
N CYS A 119 -13.05 4.27 -3.37
CA CYS A 119 -11.64 4.53 -3.08
C CYS A 119 -10.70 4.39 -4.30
N LEU A 120 -11.15 3.72 -5.38
CA LEU A 120 -10.31 3.50 -6.58
C LEU A 120 -9.76 4.80 -7.21
N PRO A 121 -10.52 5.92 -7.30
CA PRO A 121 -9.97 7.16 -7.85
C PRO A 121 -8.71 7.62 -7.11
N PHE A 122 -8.72 7.59 -5.77
CA PHE A 122 -7.55 7.97 -4.97
C PHE A 122 -6.36 7.06 -5.23
N LEU A 123 -6.59 5.74 -5.31
CA LEU A 123 -5.53 4.78 -5.59
C LEU A 123 -4.92 4.97 -6.99
N ARG A 124 -5.76 5.21 -8.01
CA ARG A 124 -5.31 5.51 -9.37
C ARG A 124 -4.43 6.75 -9.40
N THR A 125 -4.89 7.84 -8.79
CA THR A 125 -4.11 9.08 -8.73
C THR A 125 -2.79 8.89 -7.98
N GLN A 126 -2.79 8.12 -6.88
CA GLN A 126 -1.53 7.77 -6.19
C GLN A 126 -0.56 7.01 -7.09
N LEU A 127 -1.03 6.02 -7.86
CA LEU A 127 -0.20 5.27 -8.80
C LEU A 127 0.34 6.16 -9.94
N GLU A 128 -0.50 7.05 -10.48
CA GLU A 128 -0.14 8.00 -11.54
C GLU A 128 0.90 9.04 -11.11
N ILE A 129 0.79 9.52 -9.87
CA ILE A 129 1.75 10.44 -9.27
C ILE A 129 3.05 9.69 -8.92
N VAL A 130 2.92 8.52 -8.30
CA VAL A 130 4.09 7.78 -7.78
C VAL A 130 4.92 7.15 -8.88
N ARG A 131 4.27 6.60 -9.92
CA ARG A 131 4.90 5.87 -11.03
C ARG A 131 5.93 4.85 -10.57
N PRO A 132 5.53 3.87 -9.73
CA PRO A 132 6.46 2.90 -9.19
C PRO A 132 7.03 1.97 -10.26
N LYS A 133 8.18 1.36 -9.95
CA LYS A 133 8.80 0.35 -10.83
C LYS A 133 8.20 -1.03 -10.60
N VAL A 134 7.85 -1.34 -9.35
CA VAL A 134 7.20 -2.60 -8.97
C VAL A 134 6.06 -2.30 -8.01
N ILE A 135 4.91 -2.91 -8.27
CA ILE A 135 3.77 -2.91 -7.35
C ILE A 135 3.79 -4.22 -6.57
N VAL A 136 3.66 -4.13 -5.26
CA VAL A 136 3.60 -5.28 -4.37
C VAL A 136 2.22 -5.31 -3.73
N THR A 137 1.46 -6.38 -3.94
CA THR A 137 0.13 -6.54 -3.33
C THR A 137 0.17 -7.54 -2.19
N PHE A 138 -0.54 -7.25 -1.10
CA PHE A 138 -0.75 -8.17 0.00
C PHE A 138 -2.16 -8.77 -0.05
N GLY A 139 -2.24 -10.07 -0.34
CA GLY A 139 -3.50 -10.80 -0.43
C GLY A 139 -4.19 -10.73 -1.80
N SER A 140 -5.20 -11.58 -1.99
CA SER A 140 -5.88 -11.77 -3.28
C SER A 140 -6.66 -10.53 -3.72
N GLU A 141 -7.33 -9.85 -2.80
CA GLU A 141 -8.21 -8.72 -3.11
C GLU A 141 -7.43 -7.55 -3.71
N ALA A 142 -6.35 -7.10 -3.04
CA ALA A 142 -5.47 -6.07 -3.56
C ALA A 142 -4.90 -6.44 -4.94
N ARG A 143 -4.49 -7.69 -5.13
CA ARG A 143 -4.01 -8.19 -6.43
C ARG A 143 -5.06 -8.10 -7.53
N ILE A 144 -6.29 -8.53 -7.23
CA ILE A 144 -7.39 -8.52 -8.20
C ILE A 144 -7.73 -7.08 -8.58
N THR A 145 -7.85 -6.19 -7.59
CA THR A 145 -8.09 -4.77 -7.83
C THR A 145 -7.00 -4.17 -8.70
N ILE A 146 -5.72 -4.37 -8.39
CA ILE A 146 -4.64 -3.78 -9.18
C ILE A 146 -4.60 -4.32 -10.60
N LYS A 147 -4.89 -5.62 -10.80
CA LYS A 147 -5.00 -6.18 -12.15
C LYS A 147 -6.15 -5.58 -12.94
N SER A 148 -7.29 -5.25 -12.31
CA SER A 148 -8.42 -4.63 -13.02
C SER A 148 -8.17 -3.18 -13.42
N LEU A 149 -7.16 -2.51 -12.84
CA LEU A 149 -6.82 -1.14 -13.21
C LEU A 149 -6.12 -1.01 -14.58
N ASN A 150 -5.68 -2.12 -15.18
CA ASN A 150 -5.01 -2.18 -16.48
C ASN A 150 -3.84 -1.19 -16.63
N LEU A 151 -2.94 -1.18 -15.64
CA LEU A 151 -1.82 -0.22 -15.52
C LEU A 151 -0.70 -0.39 -16.58
N GLY A 152 -0.92 -1.17 -17.64
CA GLY A 152 0.07 -1.46 -18.66
C GLY A 152 1.22 -2.34 -18.15
N LYS A 153 2.44 -2.07 -18.65
CA LYS A 153 3.66 -2.84 -18.32
C LYS A 153 4.26 -2.37 -16.99
N VAL A 154 3.66 -2.81 -15.88
CA VAL A 154 4.23 -2.69 -14.53
C VAL A 154 4.35 -4.08 -13.90
N ASP A 155 5.49 -4.34 -13.27
CA ASP A 155 5.70 -5.58 -12.54
C ASP A 155 4.81 -5.62 -11.29
N ILE A 156 4.01 -6.68 -11.14
CA ILE A 156 3.12 -6.88 -9.99
C ILE A 156 3.53 -8.17 -9.27
N ILE A 157 4.06 -8.03 -8.05
CA ILE A 157 4.38 -9.17 -7.17
C ILE A 157 3.32 -9.29 -6.10
N ASN A 158 2.65 -10.44 -6.03
CA ASN A 158 1.66 -10.70 -5.00
C ASN A 158 2.21 -11.57 -3.88
N LEU A 159 2.23 -11.00 -2.68
CA LEU A 159 2.59 -11.65 -1.43
C LEU A 159 1.33 -12.06 -0.65
N PHE A 160 1.45 -13.10 0.18
CA PHE A 160 0.48 -13.33 1.23
C PHE A 160 0.50 -12.15 2.20
N HIS A 161 -0.66 -11.76 2.71
CA HIS A 161 -0.73 -10.77 3.77
C HIS A 161 -0.06 -11.35 5.03
N PRO A 162 0.82 -10.63 5.74
CA PRO A 162 1.55 -11.19 6.89
C PRO A 162 0.68 -11.78 7.98
N ALA A 163 -0.51 -11.21 8.22
CA ALA A 163 -1.49 -11.78 9.15
C ALA A 163 -1.86 -13.24 8.82
N TYR A 164 -1.77 -13.67 7.56
CA TYR A 164 -2.01 -15.05 7.13
C TYR A 164 -1.15 -16.07 7.89
N PHE A 165 0.11 -15.69 8.14
CA PHE A 165 1.07 -16.58 8.81
C PHE A 165 0.93 -16.59 10.33
N SER A 166 0.10 -15.72 10.90
CA SER A 166 -0.22 -15.75 12.34
C SER A 166 -1.04 -16.99 12.70
N TYR A 167 -1.90 -17.46 11.78
CA TYR A 167 -2.80 -18.61 11.98
C TYR A 167 -2.48 -19.81 11.08
N ASN A 168 -1.80 -19.61 9.94
CA ASN A 168 -1.33 -20.72 9.09
C ASN A 168 0.21 -20.75 9.02
N ARG A 169 0.81 -21.77 9.64
CA ARG A 169 2.27 -21.94 9.71
C ARG A 169 2.80 -23.05 8.79
N ASP A 170 2.07 -23.38 7.72
CA ASP A 170 2.55 -24.34 6.72
C ASP A 170 3.93 -23.93 6.16
N PRO A 171 5.00 -24.71 6.40
CA PRO A 171 6.34 -24.40 5.93
C PRO A 171 6.42 -24.18 4.42
N LYS A 172 5.62 -24.91 3.62
CA LYS A 172 5.63 -24.77 2.16
C LYS A 172 5.11 -23.41 1.70
N LEU A 173 4.12 -22.85 2.41
CA LEU A 173 3.58 -21.53 2.10
C LEU A 173 4.54 -20.41 2.54
N ILE A 174 5.24 -20.61 3.65
CA ILE A 174 6.30 -19.71 4.10
C ILE A 174 7.45 -19.70 3.09
N GLU A 175 7.91 -20.87 2.65
CA GLU A 175 8.95 -20.98 1.62
C GLU A 175 8.51 -20.31 0.31
N LYS A 176 7.26 -20.52 -0.11
CA LYS A 176 6.67 -19.86 -1.28
C LYS A 176 6.64 -18.34 -1.14
N GLN A 177 6.37 -17.81 0.05
CA GLN A 177 6.44 -16.37 0.33
C GLN A 177 7.88 -15.86 0.19
N GLN A 178 8.85 -16.56 0.77
CA GLN A 178 10.26 -16.17 0.70
C GLN A 178 10.78 -16.16 -0.75
N LYS A 179 10.44 -17.16 -1.56
CA LYS A 179 10.78 -17.17 -3.00
C LYS A 179 10.26 -15.94 -3.74
N LYS A 180 9.07 -15.45 -3.41
CA LYS A 180 8.52 -14.23 -4.01
C LYS A 180 9.16 -12.95 -3.50
N ILE A 181 9.65 -12.93 -2.27
CA ILE A 181 10.44 -11.81 -1.74
C ILE A 181 11.78 -11.74 -2.48
N MET A 182 12.40 -12.88 -2.78
CA MET A 182 13.60 -12.93 -3.62
C MET A 182 13.31 -12.47 -5.06
N GLU A 183 12.20 -12.92 -5.67
CA GLU A 183 11.78 -12.40 -6.98
C GLU A 183 11.57 -10.88 -6.97
N LEU A 184 10.97 -10.34 -5.89
CA LEU A 184 10.82 -8.90 -5.71
C LEU A 184 12.17 -8.19 -5.61
N LYS A 185 13.13 -8.76 -4.88
CA LYS A 185 14.50 -8.24 -4.76
C LYS A 185 15.16 -8.16 -6.13
N ASP A 186 15.11 -9.24 -6.91
CA ASP A 186 15.72 -9.29 -8.24
C ASP A 186 15.13 -8.21 -9.15
N LYS A 187 13.79 -8.08 -9.18
CA LYS A 187 13.11 -7.01 -9.92
C LYS A 187 13.46 -5.62 -9.41
N TYR A 188 13.57 -5.44 -8.10
CA TYR A 188 13.94 -4.15 -7.52
C TYR A 188 15.35 -3.73 -7.96
N GLU A 189 16.32 -4.66 -7.94
CA GLU A 189 17.71 -4.47 -8.35
C GLU A 189 17.84 -4.19 -9.86
N GLU A 190 17.17 -4.99 -10.71
CA GLU A 190 17.10 -4.76 -12.16
C GLU A 190 16.62 -3.33 -12.50
N LYS A 191 15.63 -2.84 -11.75
CA LYS A 191 15.01 -1.53 -11.97
C LYS A 191 15.72 -0.37 -11.24
N GLN A 192 16.74 -0.64 -10.41
CA GLN A 192 17.65 0.40 -9.91
C GLN A 192 18.50 0.96 -11.05
N ASN A 193 19.00 0.07 -11.92
CA ASN A 193 19.87 0.42 -13.04
C ASN A 193 19.11 0.96 -14.27
N TYR A 194 17.77 0.99 -14.21
CA TYR A 194 16.93 1.43 -15.32
C TYR A 194 16.81 2.96 -15.35
N ASN A 195 17.67 3.59 -16.15
CA ASN A 195 17.57 5.01 -16.48
C ASN A 195 16.52 5.19 -17.58
N TRP A 196 15.45 5.94 -17.32
CA TRP A 196 14.40 6.13 -18.33
C TRP A 196 14.89 6.92 -19.56
N TYR A 197 15.99 7.67 -19.40
CA TYR A 197 16.60 8.52 -20.41
C TYR A 197 17.39 7.77 -21.49
N THR A 198 17.65 6.46 -21.36
CA THR A 198 18.47 5.70 -22.34
C THR A 198 17.66 4.78 -23.24
N LYS A 199 16.33 4.96 -23.34
CA LYS A 199 15.67 4.54 -24.59
C LYS A 199 15.96 5.59 -25.63
N GLU A 200 17.10 5.37 -26.28
CA GLU A 200 17.49 5.87 -27.58
C GLU A 200 16.26 6.29 -28.40
N ILE A 201 16.29 7.57 -28.76
CA ILE A 201 15.95 8.00 -30.10
C ILE A 201 16.76 7.08 -31.05
N ILE A 202 16.20 5.92 -31.37
CA ILE A 202 16.60 5.18 -32.56
C ILE A 202 15.77 5.81 -33.67
N LYS A 203 16.51 6.47 -34.57
CA LYS A 203 16.17 7.13 -35.84
C LYS A 203 14.78 6.84 -36.42
#